data_AF-A0AA39IG88-F1
#
_entry.id   AF-A0AA39IG88-F1
#
_cell.length_a   1.000
_cell.length_b   1.000
_cell.length_c   1.000
_cell.angle_alpha   90.00
_cell.angle_beta   90.00
_cell.angle_gamma   90.00
#
_symmetry.space_group_name_H-M   'P 1'
#
loop_
_entity.id
_entity.type
_entity.pdbx_description
1 polymer ?
#
loop_
_entity_poly.entity_id
_entity_poly.type
_entity_poly.pdbx_seq_one_letter_code
_entity_poly.pdbx_strand_id
1 'polypeptide(L)'
;MIPLHTEVIYLAVGIPSLIFYVIVIISLLQRSRKEGTAVAFYRIFAVVCILDCTSYIVNTTNFRLPMCPALSFLYVHFKPSAITVILNVAQYFCWFAQLFGQCLITLNRFTAVAFPARHIMLWQKYSFRAICGMLLFGFACSWQLLLTTVHFERHEIAGTEQFYYTFYTDDADILIANNPLYYTTILVSIMSVIASLFQITLHTLIFLLIRRRRTNQETSPHQLPKTELNLLLLSLAMFLISLTYGIYQAR
;
A
#
# COMPACT_ATOMS: atom_id res chain seq x y z
N MET A 1 13.98 -13.44 -14.66
CA MET A 1 13.12 -14.55 -15.13
C MET A 1 12.49 -15.24 -13.93
N ILE A 2 11.17 -15.39 -13.91
CA ILE A 2 10.47 -16.12 -12.83
C ILE A 2 10.10 -17.51 -13.34
N PRO A 3 10.49 -18.60 -12.64
CA PRO A 3 10.17 -19.94 -13.09
C PRO A 3 8.68 -20.25 -12.90
N LEU A 4 8.12 -21.10 -13.78
CA LEU A 4 6.68 -21.39 -13.82
C LEU A 4 6.12 -21.89 -12.48
N HIS A 5 6.85 -22.75 -11.77
CA HIS A 5 6.39 -23.28 -10.48
C HIS A 5 6.23 -22.17 -9.43
N THR A 6 7.10 -21.15 -9.45
CA THR A 6 6.98 -19.99 -8.56
C THR A 6 5.74 -19.17 -8.89
N GLU A 7 5.44 -18.97 -10.18
CA GLU A 7 4.21 -18.27 -10.58
C GLU A 7 2.95 -19.05 -10.21
N VAL A 8 2.94 -20.37 -10.37
CA VAL A 8 1.81 -21.21 -9.94
C VAL A 8 1.57 -21.08 -8.44
N ILE A 9 2.62 -21.12 -7.62
CA ILE A 9 2.51 -20.90 -6.17
C ILE A 9 1.93 -19.51 -5.88
N TYR A 10 2.41 -18.48 -6.56
CA TYR A 10 1.93 -17.12 -6.35
C TYR A 10 0.47 -16.92 -6.75
N LEU A 11 0.01 -17.51 -7.84
CA LEU A 11 -1.39 -17.48 -8.25
C LEU A 11 -2.26 -18.30 -7.29
N ALA A 12 -1.77 -19.48 -6.87
CA ALA A 12 -2.47 -20.35 -5.94
C ALA A 12 -2.66 -19.72 -4.55
N VAL A 13 -1.73 -18.86 -4.10
CA VAL A 13 -1.87 -18.10 -2.84
C VAL A 13 -2.59 -16.76 -3.06
N GLY A 14 -2.31 -16.09 -4.17
CA GLY A 14 -2.82 -14.76 -4.45
C GLY A 14 -4.30 -14.72 -4.79
N ILE A 15 -4.81 -15.68 -5.58
CA ILE A 15 -6.25 -15.74 -5.92
C ILE A 15 -7.11 -15.94 -4.67
N PRO A 16 -6.84 -16.91 -3.76
CA PRO A 16 -7.57 -17.02 -2.50
C PRO A 16 -7.45 -15.77 -1.63
N SER A 17 -6.29 -15.11 -1.62
CA SER A 17 -6.09 -13.86 -0.87
C SER A 17 -6.97 -12.73 -1.41
N LEU A 18 -7.08 -12.58 -2.74
CA LEU A 18 -8.00 -11.63 -3.37
C LEU A 18 -9.46 -11.92 -3.02
N ILE A 19 -9.88 -13.19 -3.10
CA ILE A 19 -11.24 -13.59 -2.73
C ILE A 19 -11.52 -13.23 -1.26
N PHE A 20 -10.56 -13.49 -0.38
CA PHE A 20 -10.67 -13.11 1.03
C PHE A 20 -10.81 -11.59 1.20
N TYR A 21 -10.00 -10.79 0.51
CA TYR A 21 -10.14 -9.33 0.53
C TYR A 21 -11.52 -8.86 0.04
N VAL A 22 -12.06 -9.46 -1.03
CA VAL A 22 -13.40 -9.13 -1.53
C VAL A 22 -14.47 -9.45 -0.48
N ILE A 23 -14.39 -10.61 0.17
CA ILE A 23 -15.31 -11.00 1.25
C ILE A 23 -15.23 -10.00 2.42
N VAL A 24 -14.00 -9.60 2.80
CA VAL A 24 -13.77 -8.61 3.85
C VAL A 24 -14.39 -7.26 3.46
N ILE A 25 -14.15 -6.77 2.24
CA ILE A 25 -14.73 -5.51 1.74
C ILE A 25 -16.26 -5.56 1.81
N ILE A 26 -16.89 -6.63 1.31
CA ILE A 26 -18.35 -6.78 1.35
C ILE A 26 -18.86 -6.76 2.80
N SER A 27 -18.21 -7.53 3.69
CA SER A 27 -18.59 -7.62 5.10
C SER A 27 -18.48 -6.26 5.80
N LEU A 28 -17.42 -5.51 5.52
CA LEU A 28 -17.17 -4.18 6.08
C LEU A 28 -18.16 -3.14 5.57
N LEU A 29 -18.49 -3.14 4.28
CA LEU A 29 -19.48 -2.23 3.71
C LEU A 29 -20.88 -2.50 4.25
N GLN A 30 -21.25 -3.78 4.41
CA GLN A 30 -22.52 -4.16 5.03
C GLN A 30 -22.60 -3.72 6.49
N ARG A 31 -21.51 -3.90 7.27
CA ARG A 31 -21.45 -3.48 8.67
C ARG A 31 -21.45 -1.96 8.83
N SER A 32 -20.72 -1.25 7.97
CA SER A 32 -20.69 0.23 7.94
C SER A 32 -22.07 0.84 7.71
N ARG A 33 -23.04 0.11 7.13
CA ARG A 33 -24.41 0.61 6.94
C ARG A 33 -25.26 0.52 8.22
N LYS A 34 -24.90 -0.36 9.15
CA LYS A 34 -25.69 -0.67 10.37
C LYS A 34 -25.22 0.10 11.61
N GLU A 35 -23.91 0.30 11.78
CA GLU A 35 -23.33 0.89 13.00
C GLU A 35 -22.76 2.31 12.70
N GLY A 36 -23.53 3.37 12.96
CA GLY A 36 -23.25 4.77 12.57
C GLY A 36 -21.96 5.43 13.09
N THR A 37 -21.21 4.79 14.00
CA THR A 37 -19.97 5.32 14.59
C THR A 37 -18.70 4.56 14.19
N ALA A 38 -18.78 3.25 13.91
CA ALA A 38 -17.67 2.44 13.38
C ALA A 38 -17.45 2.64 11.85
N VAL A 39 -18.32 3.43 11.23
CA VAL A 39 -18.38 3.77 9.81
C VAL A 39 -17.04 4.26 9.25
N ALA A 40 -16.38 5.19 9.92
CA ALA A 40 -15.21 5.86 9.34
C ALA A 40 -14.00 4.92 9.24
N PHE A 41 -13.73 4.15 10.29
CA PHE A 41 -12.67 3.14 10.28
C PHE A 41 -12.90 2.12 9.17
N TYR A 42 -14.12 1.55 9.10
CA TYR A 42 -14.45 0.53 8.11
C TYR A 42 -14.43 1.07 6.68
N ARG A 43 -14.83 2.31 6.45
CA ARG A 43 -14.74 2.95 5.12
C ARG A 43 -13.30 3.15 4.68
N ILE A 44 -12.44 3.70 5.54
CA ILE A 44 -11.02 3.90 5.22
C ILE A 44 -10.36 2.55 4.96
N PHE A 45 -10.60 1.57 5.83
CA PHE A 45 -10.04 0.23 5.69
C PHE A 45 -10.53 -0.47 4.41
N ALA A 46 -11.82 -0.35 4.06
CA ALA A 46 -12.34 -0.92 2.82
C ALA A 46 -11.68 -0.30 1.58
N VAL A 47 -11.42 1.01 1.57
CA VAL A 47 -10.69 1.66 0.47
C VAL A 47 -9.25 1.13 0.38
N VAL A 48 -8.56 0.97 1.52
CA VAL A 48 -7.21 0.37 1.53
C VAL A 48 -7.22 -1.05 0.97
N CYS A 49 -8.19 -1.88 1.35
CA CYS A 49 -8.33 -3.23 0.78
C CYS A 49 -8.59 -3.21 -0.74
N ILE A 50 -9.35 -2.24 -1.25
CA ILE A 50 -9.53 -2.07 -2.71
C ILE A 50 -8.19 -1.74 -3.36
N LEU A 51 -7.41 -0.84 -2.76
CA LEU A 51 -6.07 -0.50 -3.26
C LEU A 51 -5.12 -1.71 -3.22
N ASP A 52 -5.21 -2.57 -2.19
CA ASP A 52 -4.45 -3.83 -2.11
C ASP A 52 -4.79 -4.79 -3.26
N CYS A 53 -6.08 -4.95 -3.56
CA CYS A 53 -6.53 -5.75 -4.70
C CYS A 53 -6.03 -5.16 -6.03
N THR A 54 -6.19 -3.85 -6.21
CA THR A 54 -5.73 -3.17 -7.44
C THR A 54 -4.22 -3.28 -7.60
N SER A 55 -3.44 -3.04 -6.53
CA SER A 55 -1.99 -3.18 -6.54
C SER A 55 -1.56 -4.61 -6.88
N TYR A 56 -2.21 -5.63 -6.31
CA TYR A 56 -1.91 -7.01 -6.66
C TYR A 56 -2.14 -7.30 -8.15
N ILE A 57 -3.28 -6.86 -8.70
CA ILE A 57 -3.61 -7.06 -10.12
C ILE A 57 -2.58 -6.35 -11.00
N VAL A 58 -2.32 -5.06 -10.74
CA VAL A 58 -1.39 -4.25 -11.53
C VAL A 58 0.03 -4.81 -11.45
N ASN A 59 0.50 -5.20 -10.27
CA ASN A 59 1.83 -5.79 -10.08
C ASN A 59 1.96 -7.13 -10.82
N THR A 60 0.90 -7.94 -10.80
CA THR A 60 0.87 -9.23 -11.51
C THR A 60 0.93 -9.01 -13.02
N THR A 61 0.17 -8.04 -13.53
CA THR A 61 0.14 -7.69 -14.96
C THR A 61 1.43 -7.01 -15.43
N ASN A 62 2.06 -6.14 -14.64
CA ASN A 62 3.25 -5.40 -15.09
C ASN A 62 4.55 -6.17 -14.90
N PHE A 63 4.70 -6.93 -13.83
CA PHE A 63 6.01 -7.49 -13.48
C PHE A 63 6.05 -9.02 -13.48
N ARG A 64 4.98 -9.70 -13.05
CA ARG A 64 5.05 -11.15 -12.83
C ARG A 64 4.79 -11.97 -14.09
N LEU A 65 3.60 -11.82 -14.67
CA LEU A 65 3.21 -12.49 -15.90
C LEU A 65 4.21 -12.29 -17.05
N PRO A 66 4.69 -11.07 -17.36
CA PRO A 66 5.62 -10.86 -18.46
C PRO A 66 6.99 -11.51 -18.20
N MET A 67 7.44 -11.58 -16.94
CA MET A 67 8.72 -12.19 -16.56
C MET A 67 8.69 -13.74 -16.53
N CYS A 68 7.51 -14.35 -16.70
CA CYS A 68 7.35 -15.80 -16.80
C CYS A 68 7.38 -16.23 -18.27
N PRO A 69 8.39 -17.01 -18.72
CA PRO A 69 8.50 -17.39 -20.13
C PRO A 69 7.31 -18.19 -20.67
N ALA A 70 6.59 -18.92 -19.80
CA ALA A 70 5.42 -19.70 -20.19
C ALA A 70 4.17 -18.84 -20.48
N LEU A 71 4.12 -17.61 -19.93
CA LEU A 71 2.98 -16.69 -20.05
C LEU A 71 3.33 -15.40 -20.81
N SER A 72 4.62 -15.21 -21.14
CA SER A 72 5.15 -14.04 -21.83
C SER A 72 4.58 -13.85 -23.23
N PHE A 73 4.05 -14.91 -23.87
CA PHE A 73 3.40 -14.84 -25.17
C PHE A 73 2.20 -13.87 -25.18
N LEU A 74 1.53 -13.66 -24.03
CA LEU A 74 0.43 -12.71 -23.88
C LEU A 74 0.87 -11.25 -24.11
N TYR A 75 2.17 -10.97 -24.01
CA TYR A 75 2.74 -9.63 -24.09
C TYR A 75 3.36 -9.30 -25.46
N VAL A 76 3.33 -10.25 -26.42
CA VAL A 76 3.92 -10.07 -27.77
C VAL A 76 3.31 -8.89 -28.54
N HIS A 77 2.04 -8.56 -28.26
CA HIS A 77 1.33 -7.47 -28.92
C HIS A 77 1.22 -6.21 -28.07
N PHE A 78 1.85 -6.16 -26.89
CA PHE A 78 1.84 -4.97 -26.05
C PHE A 78 2.82 -3.93 -26.58
N LYS A 79 2.28 -2.92 -27.28
CA LYS A 79 3.02 -1.73 -27.71
C LYS A 79 2.98 -0.64 -26.64
N PRO A 80 3.96 0.29 -26.62
CA PRO A 80 3.87 1.49 -25.82
C PRO A 80 2.54 2.19 -26.10
N SER A 81 1.72 2.34 -25.07
CA SER A 81 0.35 2.84 -25.21
C SER A 81 -0.11 3.53 -23.94
N ALA A 82 -1.24 4.24 -24.01
CA ALA A 82 -1.84 4.82 -22.82
C ALA A 82 -2.11 3.77 -21.72
N ILE A 83 -2.37 2.51 -22.10
CA ILE A 83 -2.62 1.42 -21.16
C ILE A 83 -1.37 1.11 -20.32
N THR A 84 -0.19 1.02 -20.94
CA THR A 84 1.06 0.71 -20.21
C THR A 84 1.43 1.84 -19.24
N VAL A 85 1.21 3.09 -19.65
CA VAL A 85 1.40 4.27 -18.79
C VAL A 85 0.41 4.28 -17.63
N ILE A 86 -0.88 4.02 -17.88
CA ILE A 86 -1.90 3.94 -16.85
C ILE A 86 -1.58 2.83 -15.84
N LEU A 87 -1.15 1.66 -16.31
CA LEU A 87 -0.74 0.56 -15.43
C LEU A 87 0.48 0.95 -14.58
N ASN A 88 1.46 1.67 -15.14
CA ASN A 88 2.60 2.17 -14.36
C ASN A 88 2.13 3.14 -13.25
N VAL A 89 1.35 4.15 -13.63
CA VAL A 89 0.83 5.17 -12.70
C VAL A 89 -0.03 4.51 -11.62
N ALA A 90 -0.89 3.55 -11.99
CA ALA A 90 -1.76 2.84 -11.06
C ALA A 90 -0.97 2.07 -10.01
N GLN A 91 0.18 1.46 -10.38
CA GLN A 91 1.04 0.74 -9.44
C GLN A 91 1.53 1.68 -8.32
N TYR A 92 2.15 2.79 -8.70
CA TYR A 92 2.72 3.74 -7.74
C TYR A 92 1.63 4.51 -6.98
N PHE A 93 0.53 4.86 -7.66
CA PHE A 93 -0.64 5.45 -7.02
C PHE A 93 -1.17 4.57 -5.89
N CYS A 94 -1.35 3.27 -6.13
CA CYS A 94 -1.82 2.36 -5.10
C CYS A 94 -0.86 2.32 -3.92
N TRP A 95 0.45 2.29 -4.19
CA TRP A 95 1.47 2.23 -3.14
C TRP A 95 1.46 3.48 -2.24
N PHE A 96 1.43 4.68 -2.83
CA PHE A 96 1.31 5.92 -2.06
C PHE A 96 -0.04 6.03 -1.33
N ALA A 97 -1.15 5.71 -2.00
CA ALA A 97 -2.48 5.80 -1.40
C ALA A 97 -2.65 4.81 -0.23
N GLN A 98 -2.11 3.60 -0.33
CA GLN A 98 -2.05 2.63 0.78
C GLN A 98 -1.26 3.19 1.95
N LEU A 99 -0.09 3.80 1.69
CA LEU A 99 0.74 4.39 2.73
C LEU A 99 -0.01 5.46 3.52
N PHE A 100 -0.64 6.42 2.82
CA PHE A 100 -1.47 7.44 3.45
C PHE A 100 -2.71 6.84 4.14
N GLY A 101 -3.30 5.79 3.58
CA GLY A 101 -4.41 5.06 4.18
C GLY A 101 -4.06 4.41 5.50
N GLN A 102 -2.88 3.79 5.60
CA GLN A 102 -2.39 3.24 6.87
C GLN A 102 -2.17 4.34 7.91
N CYS A 103 -1.60 5.48 7.52
CA CYS A 103 -1.48 6.65 8.41
C CYS A 103 -2.85 7.13 8.91
N LEU A 104 -3.86 7.20 8.04
CA LEU A 104 -5.23 7.57 8.42
C LEU A 104 -5.88 6.56 9.36
N ILE A 105 -5.66 5.26 9.14
CA ILE A 105 -6.14 4.19 10.02
C ILE A 105 -5.52 4.34 11.41
N THR A 106 -4.21 4.57 11.50
CA THR A 106 -3.53 4.81 12.78
C THR A 106 -4.04 6.08 13.46
N LEU A 107 -4.24 7.16 12.71
CA LEU A 107 -4.80 8.41 13.23
C LEU A 107 -6.24 8.22 13.74
N ASN A 108 -7.05 7.43 13.03
CA ASN A 108 -8.40 7.08 13.45
C ASN A 108 -8.38 6.34 14.80
N ARG A 109 -7.52 5.32 14.95
CA ARG A 109 -7.33 4.61 16.22
C ARG A 109 -6.82 5.52 17.33
N PHE A 110 -5.84 6.37 17.03
CA PHE A 110 -5.29 7.32 18.00
C PHE A 110 -6.36 8.26 18.54
N THR A 111 -7.15 8.88 17.65
CA THR A 111 -8.21 9.80 18.08
C THR A 111 -9.33 9.09 18.86
N ALA A 112 -9.59 7.81 18.59
CA ALA A 112 -10.56 7.02 19.35
C ALA A 112 -10.10 6.84 20.81
N VAL A 113 -8.80 6.61 21.02
CA VAL A 113 -8.22 6.44 22.36
C VAL A 113 -8.02 7.78 23.05
N ALA A 114 -7.40 8.75 22.38
CA ALA A 114 -7.04 10.05 22.95
C ALA A 114 -8.26 10.93 23.23
N PHE A 115 -9.23 10.96 22.31
CA PHE A 115 -10.37 11.88 22.35
C PHE A 115 -11.72 11.18 22.10
N PRO A 116 -12.14 10.20 22.93
CA PRO A 116 -13.31 9.37 22.67
C PRO A 116 -14.61 10.17 22.48
N ALA A 117 -14.81 11.23 23.27
CA ALA A 117 -16.01 12.07 23.19
C ALA A 117 -16.11 12.86 21.86
N ARG A 118 -14.98 13.24 21.26
CA ARG A 118 -14.94 14.04 20.02
C ARG A 118 -14.67 13.19 18.78
N HIS A 119 -14.21 11.96 18.95
CA HIS A 119 -13.87 11.04 17.86
C HIS A 119 -15.03 10.87 16.87
N ILE A 120 -16.23 10.60 17.39
CA ILE A 120 -17.42 10.37 16.56
C ILE A 120 -17.73 11.60 15.70
N MET A 121 -17.79 12.79 16.32
CA MET A 121 -18.09 14.04 15.61
C MET A 121 -17.03 14.38 14.56
N LEU A 122 -15.75 14.17 14.88
CA LEU A 122 -14.63 14.41 13.99
C LEU A 122 -14.75 13.54 12.73
N TRP A 123 -14.90 12.23 12.91
CA TRP A 123 -14.86 11.29 11.79
C TRP A 123 -16.17 11.21 11.00
N GLN A 124 -17.31 11.51 11.60
CA GLN A 124 -18.54 11.70 10.83
C GLN A 124 -18.44 12.90 9.87
N LYS A 125 -17.82 14.00 10.32
CA LYS A 125 -17.67 15.21 9.50
C LYS A 125 -16.55 15.10 8.45
N TYR A 126 -15.42 14.48 8.80
CA TYR A 126 -14.21 14.54 7.97
C TYR A 126 -13.80 13.23 7.30
N SER A 127 -14.44 12.08 7.58
CA SER A 127 -14.01 10.78 6.99
C SER A 127 -13.96 10.79 5.47
N PHE A 128 -15.02 11.29 4.81
CA PHE A 128 -15.04 11.38 3.35
C PHE A 128 -13.93 12.29 2.81
N ARG A 129 -13.74 13.46 3.43
CA ARG A 129 -12.67 14.40 3.04
C ARG A 129 -11.28 13.81 3.27
N ALA A 130 -11.09 13.04 4.33
CA ALA A 130 -9.84 12.34 4.61
C ALA A 130 -9.53 11.29 3.53
N ILE A 131 -10.54 10.51 3.11
CA ILE A 131 -10.39 9.53 2.02
C ILE A 131 -10.07 10.24 0.70
N CYS A 132 -10.81 11.31 0.35
CA CYS A 132 -10.50 12.09 -0.85
C CYS A 132 -9.09 12.69 -0.81
N GLY A 133 -8.68 13.24 0.34
CA GLY A 133 -7.34 13.76 0.55
C GLY A 133 -6.27 12.69 0.35
N MET A 134 -6.45 11.51 0.96
CA MET A 134 -5.56 10.36 0.80
C MET A 134 -5.36 9.97 -0.66
N LEU A 135 -6.44 9.86 -1.43
CA LEU A 135 -6.38 9.53 -2.86
C LEU A 135 -5.72 10.66 -3.66
N LEU A 136 -6.05 11.92 -3.35
CA LEU A 136 -5.47 13.07 -4.03
C LEU A 136 -3.97 13.20 -3.77
N PHE A 137 -3.51 12.97 -2.53
CA PHE A 137 -2.08 12.91 -2.22
C PHE A 137 -1.40 11.72 -2.90
N GLY A 138 -2.05 10.55 -2.93
CA GLY A 138 -1.55 9.39 -3.68
C GLY A 138 -1.31 9.71 -5.15
N PHE A 139 -2.26 10.42 -5.78
CA PHE A 139 -2.14 10.87 -7.17
C PHE A 139 -1.08 11.99 -7.33
N ALA A 140 -1.05 12.96 -6.43
CA ALA A 140 -0.05 14.04 -6.45
C ALA A 140 1.39 13.55 -6.30
N CYS A 141 1.60 12.36 -5.72
CA CYS A 141 2.91 11.71 -5.64
C CYS A 141 3.24 10.82 -6.85
N SER A 142 2.28 10.49 -7.72
CA SER A 142 2.48 9.59 -8.85
C SER A 142 2.18 10.19 -10.23
N TRP A 143 1.56 11.37 -10.31
CA TRP A 143 1.13 11.99 -11.57
C TRP A 143 2.27 12.22 -12.55
N GLN A 144 3.49 12.47 -12.07
CA GLN A 144 4.66 12.70 -12.93
C GLN A 144 4.97 11.50 -13.83
N LEU A 145 4.54 10.29 -13.44
CA LEU A 145 4.68 9.09 -14.27
C LEU A 145 3.79 9.10 -15.51
N LEU A 146 2.75 9.95 -15.57
CA LEU A 146 1.96 10.15 -16.78
C LEU A 146 2.78 10.74 -17.94
N LEU A 147 3.93 11.35 -17.62
CA LEU A 147 4.85 11.93 -18.59
C LEU A 147 5.89 10.91 -19.09
N THR A 148 5.92 9.70 -18.51
CA THR A 148 6.89 8.66 -18.89
C THR A 148 6.40 7.84 -20.07
N THR A 149 7.34 7.43 -20.93
CA THR A 149 7.06 6.38 -21.92
C THR A 149 7.38 5.04 -21.29
N VAL A 150 6.43 4.11 -21.38
CA VAL A 150 6.50 2.81 -20.70
C VAL A 150 6.25 1.71 -21.72
N HIS A 151 7.13 0.72 -21.75
CA HIS A 151 7.09 -0.36 -22.72
C HIS A 151 7.56 -1.69 -22.13
N PHE A 152 7.22 -2.78 -22.81
CA PHE A 152 7.70 -4.11 -22.46
C PHE A 152 8.87 -4.48 -23.35
N GLU A 153 10.05 -4.69 -22.76
CA GLU A 153 11.25 -5.08 -23.50
C GLU A 153 11.37 -6.61 -23.53
N ARG A 154 11.59 -7.17 -24.73
CA ARG A 154 11.74 -8.61 -24.93
C ARG A 154 13.18 -9.03 -24.63
N HIS A 155 13.35 -10.05 -23.80
CA HIS A 155 14.63 -10.70 -23.55
C HIS A 155 14.56 -12.17 -23.96
N GLU A 156 15.56 -12.60 -24.72
CA GLU A 156 15.73 -14.00 -25.12
C GLU A 156 16.57 -14.74 -24.09
N ILE A 157 16.22 -15.99 -23.81
CA ILE A 157 16.95 -16.83 -22.87
C ILE A 157 18.00 -17.60 -23.66
N ALA A 158 19.27 -17.24 -23.44
CA ALA A 158 20.41 -17.83 -24.13
C ALA A 158 20.36 -19.37 -24.09
N GLY A 159 20.47 -20.00 -25.27
CA GLY A 159 20.43 -21.46 -25.40
C GLY A 159 19.03 -22.08 -25.40
N THR A 160 17.96 -21.28 -25.48
CA THR A 160 16.57 -21.75 -25.61
C THR A 160 15.78 -20.91 -26.61
N GLU A 161 14.67 -21.42 -27.13
CA GLU A 161 13.71 -20.64 -27.94
C GLU A 161 12.74 -19.79 -27.09
N GLN A 162 12.94 -19.75 -25.77
CA GLN A 162 12.07 -19.06 -24.85
C GLN A 162 12.44 -17.57 -24.70
N PHE A 163 11.44 -16.74 -24.46
CA PHE A 163 11.60 -15.32 -24.21
C PHE A 163 10.72 -14.87 -23.04
N TYR A 164 11.09 -13.77 -22.40
CA TYR A 164 10.28 -13.09 -21.40
C TYR A 164 10.32 -11.59 -21.64
N TYR A 165 9.35 -10.88 -21.07
CA TYR A 165 9.31 -9.42 -21.12
C TYR A 165 9.67 -8.83 -19.76
N THR A 166 10.39 -7.72 -19.77
CA THR A 166 10.53 -6.86 -18.60
C THR A 166 9.81 -5.55 -18.83
N PHE A 167 9.35 -4.96 -17.73
CA PHE A 167 8.69 -3.66 -17.76
C PHE A 167 9.77 -2.58 -17.70
N TYR A 168 9.85 -1.77 -18.75
CA TYR A 168 10.85 -0.72 -18.87
C TYR A 168 10.18 0.65 -19.00
N THR A 169 10.84 1.67 -18.46
CA THR A 169 10.42 3.07 -18.57
C THR A 169 11.55 3.85 -19.20
N ASP A 170 11.28 4.54 -20.30
CA ASP A 170 12.25 5.42 -20.93
C ASP A 170 12.55 6.62 -20.03
N ASP A 171 13.82 7.06 -20.04
CA ASP A 171 14.27 8.27 -19.37
C ASP A 171 13.54 9.48 -19.99
N ALA A 172 12.50 9.97 -19.31
CA ALA A 172 11.91 11.27 -19.61
C ALA A 172 12.49 12.30 -18.66
N ASP A 173 13.24 13.28 -19.18
CA ASP A 173 13.83 14.31 -18.32
C ASP A 173 12.72 15.11 -17.59
N ILE A 174 12.69 15.00 -16.25
CA ILE A 174 11.89 15.90 -15.41
C ILE A 174 12.84 16.92 -14.78
N LEU A 175 12.36 18.16 -14.65
CA LEU A 175 13.10 19.33 -14.14
C LEU A 175 13.87 19.13 -12.80
N ILE A 176 13.60 18.06 -12.04
CA ILE A 176 14.15 17.79 -10.70
C ILE A 176 15.06 16.54 -10.69
N ALA A 177 14.93 15.64 -11.68
CA ALA A 177 15.78 14.46 -11.83
C ALA A 177 15.73 13.94 -13.28
N ASN A 178 16.88 13.59 -13.85
CA ASN A 178 17.01 13.07 -15.22
C ASN A 178 16.23 11.75 -15.46
N ASN A 179 15.76 11.09 -14.40
CA ASN A 179 14.94 9.87 -14.50
C ASN A 179 13.72 9.93 -13.54
N PRO A 180 12.48 9.89 -14.08
CA PRO A 180 11.22 9.96 -13.31
C PRO A 180 10.99 8.76 -12.39
N LEU A 181 11.43 7.59 -12.82
CA LEU A 181 11.33 6.35 -12.06
C LEU A 181 12.27 6.43 -10.86
N TYR A 182 13.48 6.92 -11.05
CA TYR A 182 14.46 7.15 -9.98
C TYR A 182 13.93 8.16 -8.96
N TYR A 183 13.40 9.30 -9.42
CA TYR A 183 12.75 10.28 -8.56
C TYR A 183 11.60 9.66 -7.77
N THR A 184 10.71 8.93 -8.45
CA THR A 184 9.54 8.31 -7.80
C THR A 184 9.97 7.26 -6.78
N THR A 185 11.04 6.50 -7.07
CA THR A 185 11.60 5.51 -6.15
C THR A 185 12.15 6.16 -4.88
N ILE A 186 12.95 7.22 -5.02
CA ILE A 186 13.43 8.01 -3.87
C ILE A 186 12.25 8.59 -3.09
N LEU A 187 11.28 9.18 -3.80
CA LEU A 187 10.11 9.78 -3.18
C LEU A 187 9.34 8.75 -2.35
N VAL A 188 9.13 7.54 -2.87
CA VAL A 188 8.45 6.52 -2.07
C VAL A 188 9.28 6.10 -0.86
N SER A 189 10.59 5.93 -1.01
CA SER A 189 11.45 5.58 0.13
C SER A 189 11.40 6.64 1.22
N ILE A 190 11.50 7.92 0.87
CA ILE A 190 11.36 9.04 1.82
C ILE A 190 9.97 9.03 2.47
N MET A 191 8.90 8.92 1.68
CA MET A 191 7.53 8.93 2.19
C MET A 191 7.27 7.74 3.10
N SER A 192 7.80 6.56 2.78
CA SER A 192 7.66 5.34 3.59
C SER A 192 8.34 5.50 4.95
N VAL A 193 9.51 6.14 5.00
CA VAL A 193 10.19 6.47 6.27
C VAL A 193 9.36 7.45 7.09
N ILE A 194 8.91 8.56 6.49
CA ILE A 194 8.08 9.57 7.16
C ILE A 194 6.79 8.95 7.72
N ALA A 195 6.08 8.18 6.90
CA ALA A 195 4.85 7.50 7.29
C ALA A 195 5.08 6.49 8.42
N SER A 196 6.18 5.73 8.37
CA SER A 196 6.52 4.77 9.40
C SER A 196 6.88 5.45 10.73
N LEU A 197 7.63 6.56 10.70
CA LEU A 197 7.91 7.37 11.88
C LEU A 197 6.63 7.94 12.50
N PHE A 198 5.72 8.44 11.65
CA PHE A 198 4.41 8.92 12.08
C PHE A 198 3.60 7.80 12.73
N GLN A 199 3.55 6.62 12.12
CA GLN A 199 2.84 5.46 12.66
C GLN A 199 3.41 5.01 13.99
N ILE A 200 4.74 4.87 14.13
CA ILE A 200 5.38 4.51 15.40
C ILE A 200 5.00 5.53 16.47
N THR A 201 5.15 6.82 16.17
CA THR A 201 4.85 7.90 17.12
C THR A 201 3.41 7.78 17.63
N LEU A 202 2.45 7.60 16.73
CA LEU A 202 1.05 7.43 17.13
C LEU A 202 0.79 6.15 17.93
N HIS A 203 1.35 5.01 17.53
CA HIS A 203 1.17 3.75 18.30
C HIS A 203 1.80 3.85 19.69
N THR A 204 2.99 4.45 19.82
CA THR A 204 3.61 4.72 21.12
C THR A 204 2.73 5.63 21.98
N LEU A 205 2.17 6.70 21.40
CA LEU A 205 1.26 7.58 22.12
C LEU A 205 -0.02 6.85 22.56
N ILE A 206 -0.62 6.01 21.70
CA ILE A 206 -1.76 5.16 22.06
C ILE A 206 -1.40 4.29 23.27
N PHE A 207 -0.27 3.60 23.21
CA PHE A 207 0.19 2.72 24.28
C PHE A 207 0.40 3.47 25.60
N LEU A 208 1.05 4.64 25.56
CA LEU A 208 1.28 5.47 26.74
C LEU A 208 -0.03 6.01 27.33
N LEU A 209 -1.00 6.41 26.50
CA LEU A 209 -2.31 6.88 26.95
C LEU A 209 -3.13 5.76 27.61
N ILE A 210 -3.11 4.56 27.03
CA ILE A 210 -3.76 3.38 27.63
C ILE A 210 -3.12 3.05 28.97
N ARG A 211 -1.78 3.02 29.04
CA ARG A 211 -1.04 2.76 30.28
C ARG A 211 -1.37 3.80 31.35
N ARG A 212 -1.34 5.10 31.02
CA ARG A 212 -1.65 6.19 31.95
C ARG A 212 -3.09 6.12 32.47
N ARG A 213 -4.08 5.83 31.62
CA ARG A 213 -5.48 5.67 32.05
C ARG A 213 -5.63 4.49 33.02
N ARG A 214 -4.90 3.40 32.82
CA ARG A 214 -4.91 2.24 33.73
C ARG A 214 -4.20 2.54 35.04
N THR A 215 -3.06 3.23 35.04
CA THR A 215 -2.38 3.62 36.29
C THR A 215 -3.24 4.51 37.17
N ASN A 216 -4.13 5.32 36.57
CA ASN A 216 -5.07 6.16 37.30
C ASN A 216 -6.36 5.40 37.75
N GLN A 217 -6.58 4.16 37.29
CA GLN A 217 -7.65 3.29 37.75
C GLN A 217 -7.07 2.23 38.68
N GLU A 218 -7.09 2.48 40.00
CA GLU A 218 -6.49 1.64 41.06
C GLU A 218 -7.10 0.23 41.25
N THR A 219 -7.78 -0.35 40.26
CA THR A 219 -8.50 -1.62 40.45
C THR A 219 -8.19 -2.66 39.37
N SER A 220 -7.61 -3.77 39.87
CA SER A 220 -7.49 -5.11 39.27
C SER A 220 -6.31 -5.39 38.30
N PRO A 221 -5.57 -6.51 38.51
CA PRO A 221 -4.45 -6.92 37.68
C PRO A 221 -4.95 -7.63 36.41
N HIS A 222 -5.45 -6.88 35.43
CA HIS A 222 -5.78 -7.46 34.13
C HIS A 222 -4.67 -7.21 33.08
N GLN A 223 -4.31 -8.33 32.44
CA GLN A 223 -3.27 -8.53 31.43
C GLN A 223 -3.12 -7.34 30.46
N LEU A 224 -1.86 -7.08 30.05
CA LEU A 224 -1.55 -6.20 28.94
C LEU A 224 -2.45 -6.53 27.74
N PRO A 225 -3.00 -5.54 27.02
CA PRO A 225 -3.71 -5.80 25.79
C PRO A 225 -2.68 -6.28 24.77
N LYS A 226 -2.53 -7.61 24.66
CA LYS A 226 -1.59 -8.29 23.76
C LYS A 226 -1.72 -7.73 22.34
N THR A 227 -2.93 -7.38 21.93
CA THR A 227 -3.25 -6.77 20.62
C THR A 227 -2.50 -5.45 20.35
N GLU A 228 -2.44 -4.54 21.32
CA GLU A 228 -1.81 -3.21 21.12
C GLU A 228 -0.28 -3.32 21.12
N LEU A 229 0.28 -4.21 21.95
CA LEU A 229 1.71 -4.51 21.93
C LEU A 229 2.11 -5.18 20.61
N ASN A 230 1.29 -6.11 20.10
CA ASN A 230 1.52 -6.75 18.81
C ASN A 230 1.45 -5.74 17.66
N LEU A 231 0.55 -4.76 17.72
CA LEU A 231 0.46 -3.69 16.72
C LEU A 231 1.68 -2.74 16.79
N LEU A 232 2.14 -2.38 17.98
CA LEU A 232 3.36 -1.59 18.17
C LEU A 232 4.58 -2.34 17.59
N LEU A 233 4.75 -3.61 17.95
CA LEU A 233 5.85 -4.46 17.45
C LEU A 233 5.79 -4.62 15.93
N LEU A 234 4.59 -4.79 15.37
CA LEU A 234 4.40 -4.84 13.92
C LEU A 234 4.79 -3.51 13.25
N SER A 235 4.36 -2.37 13.80
CA SER A 235 4.74 -1.05 13.26
C SER A 235 6.25 -0.80 13.34
N LEU A 236 6.91 -1.25 14.40
CA LEU A 236 8.37 -1.19 14.55
C LEU A 236 9.07 -2.08 13.52
N ALA A 237 8.58 -3.31 13.32
CA ALA A 237 9.10 -4.21 12.30
C ALA A 237 8.96 -3.62 10.89
N MET A 238 7.79 -3.08 10.55
CA MET A 238 7.55 -2.42 9.26
C MET A 238 8.46 -1.22 9.02
N PHE A 239 8.73 -0.42 10.06
CA PHE A 239 9.70 0.68 10.00
C PHE A 239 11.12 0.18 9.76
N LEU A 240 11.58 -0.84 10.49
CA LEU A 240 12.93 -1.39 10.31
C LEU A 240 13.13 -1.98 8.91
N ILE A 241 12.11 -2.65 8.37
CA ILE A 241 12.12 -3.16 6.98
C ILE A 241 12.19 -1.98 5.99
N SER A 242 11.35 -0.96 6.17
CA SER A 242 11.33 0.21 5.28
C SER A 242 12.64 1.00 5.33
N LEU A 243 13.25 1.14 6.51
CA LEU A 243 14.54 1.77 6.71
C LEU A 243 15.66 0.98 6.01
N THR A 244 15.66 -0.35 6.18
CA THR A 244 16.64 -1.23 5.52
C THR A 244 16.53 -1.14 4.01
N TYR A 245 15.30 -1.13 3.48
CA TYR A 245 15.03 -0.98 2.05
C TYR A 245 15.48 0.39 1.52
N GLY A 246 15.18 1.47 2.24
CA GLY A 246 15.64 2.81 1.89
C GLY A 246 17.18 2.92 1.90
N ILE A 247 17.87 2.31 2.87
CA ILE A 247 19.33 2.26 2.91
C ILE A 247 19.89 1.45 1.72
N TYR A 248 19.25 0.34 1.35
CA TYR A 248 19.67 -0.46 0.21
C TYR A 248 19.55 0.30 -1.11
N GLN A 249 18.47 1.07 -1.31
CA GLN A 249 18.28 1.86 -2.53
C GLN A 249 19.17 3.11 -2.62
N ALA A 250 19.69 3.60 -1.48
CA ALA A 250 20.59 4.75 -1.44
C ALA A 250 22.06 4.38 -1.73
N ARG A 251 22.37 3.07 -1.86
CA ARG A 251 23.68 2.54 -2.24
C ARG A 251 23.70 2.19 -3.71
#